data_AF-A0A245ZQJ6-F1
#
_entry.id   AF-A0A245ZQJ6-F1
#
_cell.length_a   1.000
_cell.length_b   1.000
_cell.length_c   1.000
_cell.angle_alpha   90.00
_cell.angle_beta   90.00
_cell.angle_gamma   90.00
#
_symmetry.space_group_name_H-M   'P 1'
#
loop_
_entity.id
_entity.type
_entity.pdbx_description
1 polymer ?
#
loop_
_entity_poly.entity_id
_entity_poly.type
_entity_poly.pdbx_seq_one_letter_code
_entity_poly.pdbx_strand_id
1 'polypeptide(L)'
;MLTIDHPNSLTALGMLNYGLQPFRNMVTGRYLLAIKLNKEAILAARVNQGFRLYVVPGGLRITVGLISAFFDDHDEPHTLRTPFIDGDDLTHDLVKLFSQESFEIYLFDEHDRELIGIVATLPDRARFVARTAALVLPRLDMTNVLATDRTLTHWFGLRTAADDAQAFDVVFTEKLYDDDRVIIEAHRPDLRGSGDVGVISLVRDEPGSYQERDIGHALLRVFQWEAVIANPVRADTGRELCDLLVVLPDALLAVQAKDSPNTEASLRRSIERKLKTTLQHLNKAADQLRGTLGYLNSHETLDLVLSDGPISIPLSDKAIYGMIVLNEMFDDHFPDYSRPVLAVAQATGRATVVLDYPALHVITNRIADPYDFLMWLDRLFGFAAEHGEFPRPQFTGPPAARP
;
A
#
# COMPACT_ATOMS: atom_id res chain seq x y z
N MET A 1 11.29 -15.74 -14.61
CA MET A 1 10.66 -14.84 -13.60
C MET A 1 11.51 -13.60 -13.59
N LEU A 2 10.91 -12.41 -13.66
CA LEU A 2 11.66 -11.16 -13.87
C LEU A 2 12.78 -10.99 -12.83
N THR A 3 12.47 -11.28 -11.57
CA THR A 3 13.41 -11.18 -10.44
C THR A 3 14.51 -12.23 -10.44
N ILE A 4 14.28 -13.40 -11.03
CA ILE A 4 15.29 -14.45 -11.18
C ILE A 4 16.22 -14.12 -12.35
N ASP A 5 15.65 -13.71 -13.48
CA ASP A 5 16.39 -13.47 -14.72
C ASP A 5 17.11 -12.11 -14.69
N HIS A 6 16.55 -11.14 -13.94
CA HIS A 6 17.02 -9.76 -13.84
C HIS A 6 16.93 -9.24 -12.39
N PRO A 7 17.75 -9.74 -11.45
CA PRO A 7 17.66 -9.39 -10.03
C PRO A 7 17.82 -7.90 -9.73
N ASN A 8 18.54 -7.14 -10.58
CA ASN A 8 18.70 -5.70 -10.45
C ASN A 8 17.37 -4.92 -10.60
N SER A 9 16.32 -5.54 -11.14
CA SER A 9 14.98 -4.95 -11.21
C SER A 9 14.40 -4.63 -9.81
N LEU A 10 14.77 -5.42 -8.79
CA LEU A 10 14.32 -5.21 -7.41
C LEU A 10 14.75 -3.86 -6.84
N THR A 11 15.91 -3.33 -7.24
CA THR A 11 16.33 -1.99 -6.80
C THR A 11 15.41 -0.90 -7.34
N ALA A 12 15.01 -1.01 -8.61
CA ALA A 12 14.07 -0.06 -9.21
C ALA A 12 12.67 -0.19 -8.59
N LEU A 13 12.20 -1.42 -8.37
CA LEU A 13 10.91 -1.71 -7.74
C LEU A 13 10.85 -1.25 -6.28
N GLY A 14 11.96 -1.39 -5.55
CA GLY A 14 12.07 -0.95 -4.16
C GLY A 14 11.94 0.57 -3.98
N MET A 15 12.20 1.36 -5.03
CA MET A 15 11.97 2.82 -5.07
C MET A 15 10.54 3.18 -5.52
N LEU A 16 9.81 2.25 -6.12
CA LEU A 16 8.44 2.47 -6.54
C LEU A 16 7.50 2.25 -5.33
N ASN A 17 6.62 3.21 -5.07
CA ASN A 17 5.53 3.02 -4.10
C ASN A 17 4.47 2.08 -4.70
N TYR A 18 3.76 2.61 -5.69
CA TYR A 18 2.82 1.93 -6.56
C TYR A 18 2.97 2.55 -7.94
N GLY A 19 2.74 1.79 -9.00
CA GLY A 19 2.81 2.35 -10.35
C GLY A 19 3.21 1.37 -11.43
N LEU A 20 3.37 1.93 -12.62
CA LEU A 20 3.83 1.24 -13.82
C LEU A 20 5.32 1.50 -14.00
N GLN A 21 6.10 0.45 -14.19
CA GLN A 21 7.52 0.55 -14.51
C GLN A 21 7.80 -0.28 -15.78
N PRO A 22 7.88 0.36 -16.96
CA PRO A 22 8.37 -0.30 -18.15
C PRO A 22 9.86 -0.61 -17.98
N PHE A 23 10.27 -1.77 -18.48
CA PHE A 23 11.66 -2.15 -18.65
C PHE A 23 11.90 -2.53 -20.10
N ARG A 24 13.08 -2.18 -20.61
CA ARG A 24 13.50 -2.61 -21.94
C ARG A 24 14.44 -3.80 -21.80
N ASN A 25 14.06 -4.92 -22.40
CA ASN A 25 14.97 -6.05 -22.54
C ASN A 25 16.07 -5.66 -23.55
N MET A 26 17.31 -5.56 -23.08
CA MET A 26 18.43 -5.09 -23.91
C MET A 26 18.85 -6.10 -24.99
N VAL A 27 18.48 -7.38 -24.85
CA VAL A 27 18.78 -8.43 -25.82
C VAL A 27 17.75 -8.46 -26.94
N THR A 28 16.46 -8.46 -26.60
CA THR A 28 15.36 -8.56 -27.58
C THR A 28 14.89 -7.18 -28.08
N GLY A 29 15.25 -6.11 -27.38
CA GLY A 29 14.79 -4.75 -27.63
C GLY A 29 13.34 -4.50 -27.24
N ARG A 30 12.59 -5.52 -26.78
CA ARG A 30 11.18 -5.45 -26.40
C ARG A 30 11.00 -4.81 -25.03
N TYR A 31 9.87 -4.14 -24.84
CA TYR A 31 9.43 -3.66 -23.54
C TYR A 31 8.58 -4.70 -22.82
N LEU A 32 8.80 -4.77 -21.51
CA LEU A 32 8.01 -5.51 -20.53
C LEU A 32 7.56 -4.56 -19.42
N LEU A 33 6.51 -4.90 -18.70
CA LEU A 33 5.90 -4.04 -17.69
C LEU A 33 6.00 -4.71 -16.32
N ALA A 34 6.61 -4.05 -15.35
CA ALA A 34 6.33 -4.35 -13.95
C ALA A 34 5.25 -3.40 -13.44
N ILE A 35 4.31 -3.93 -12.67
CA ILE A 35 3.27 -3.13 -12.01
C ILE A 35 3.33 -3.42 -10.52
N LYS A 36 3.53 -2.37 -9.71
CA LYS A 36 3.47 -2.46 -8.26
C LYS A 36 2.10 -2.01 -7.75
N LEU A 37 1.41 -2.89 -7.05
CA LEU A 37 0.00 -2.80 -6.67
C LEU A 37 -0.20 -3.32 -5.24
N ASN A 38 -1.38 -3.08 -4.67
CA ASN A 38 -1.83 -3.84 -3.51
C ASN A 38 -2.31 -5.25 -3.92
N LYS A 39 -2.34 -6.17 -2.95
CA LYS A 39 -2.74 -7.58 -3.18
C LYS A 39 -4.16 -7.71 -3.74
N GLU A 40 -5.07 -6.78 -3.41
CA GLU A 40 -6.44 -6.74 -3.91
C GLU A 40 -6.49 -6.42 -5.41
N ALA A 41 -5.77 -5.39 -5.86
CA ALA A 41 -5.70 -5.05 -7.28
C ALA A 41 -5.01 -6.14 -8.10
N ILE A 42 -3.99 -6.80 -7.56
CA ILE A 42 -3.34 -7.95 -8.21
C ILE A 42 -4.34 -9.09 -8.38
N LEU A 43 -5.10 -9.41 -7.33
CA LEU A 43 -6.12 -10.46 -7.39
C LEU A 43 -7.28 -10.08 -8.32
N ALA A 44 -7.71 -8.81 -8.34
CA ALA A 44 -8.72 -8.30 -9.25
C ALA A 44 -8.27 -8.43 -10.72
N ALA A 45 -7.02 -8.06 -11.02
CA ALA A 45 -6.45 -8.22 -12.35
C ALA A 45 -6.45 -9.69 -12.79
N ARG A 46 -6.07 -10.60 -11.87
CA ARG A 46 -6.05 -12.04 -12.10
C ARG A 46 -7.46 -12.59 -12.36
N VAL A 47 -8.43 -12.25 -11.52
CA VAL A 47 -9.83 -12.73 -11.64
C VAL A 47 -10.46 -12.24 -12.93
N ASN A 48 -10.21 -10.98 -13.31
CA ASN A 48 -10.78 -10.39 -14.51
C ASN A 48 -9.97 -10.64 -15.79
N GLN A 49 -8.82 -11.32 -15.70
CA GLN A 49 -7.91 -11.57 -16.81
C GLN A 49 -7.50 -10.27 -17.54
N GLY A 50 -7.25 -9.21 -16.78
CA GLY A 50 -6.92 -7.91 -17.35
C GLY A 50 -7.23 -6.72 -16.45
N PHE A 51 -7.03 -5.54 -17.02
CA PHE A 51 -7.35 -4.25 -16.41
C PHE A 51 -7.62 -3.22 -17.50
N ARG A 52 -8.14 -2.05 -17.14
CA ARG A 52 -8.45 -1.00 -18.12
C ARG A 52 -7.49 0.17 -18.05
N LEU A 53 -7.28 0.79 -19.20
CA LEU A 53 -6.53 2.02 -19.37
C LEU A 53 -7.46 3.15 -19.80
N TYR A 54 -7.42 4.26 -19.08
CA TYR A 54 -8.09 5.50 -19.43
C TYR A 54 -7.04 6.53 -19.80
N VAL A 55 -7.06 6.97 -21.05
CA VAL A 55 -6.24 8.09 -21.51
C VAL A 55 -7.09 9.34 -21.34
N VAL A 56 -6.83 10.13 -20.31
CA VAL A 56 -7.66 11.26 -19.92
C VAL A 56 -7.26 12.51 -20.70
N PRO A 57 -8.12 13.04 -21.60
CA PRO A 57 -7.87 14.30 -22.26
C PRO A 57 -8.41 15.45 -21.40
N GLY A 58 -7.57 16.36 -20.94
CA GLY A 58 -8.00 17.54 -20.21
C GLY A 58 -8.92 18.42 -21.07
N GLY A 59 -10.13 18.69 -20.59
CA GLY A 59 -11.18 19.43 -21.29
C GLY A 59 -10.82 20.86 -21.74
N LEU A 60 -9.66 21.39 -21.30
CA LEU A 60 -9.05 22.63 -21.78
C LEU A 60 -7.51 22.49 -21.85
N ARG A 61 -7.02 21.63 -22.76
CA ARG A 61 -5.66 21.64 -23.34
C ARG A 61 -4.39 21.43 -22.47
N ILE A 62 -4.45 21.06 -21.19
CA ILE A 62 -3.19 20.94 -20.38
C ILE A 62 -3.04 19.64 -19.58
N THR A 63 -4.10 18.85 -19.40
CA THR A 63 -3.98 17.59 -18.64
C THR A 63 -3.94 16.40 -19.56
N VAL A 64 -2.87 15.62 -19.45
CA VAL A 64 -2.74 14.34 -20.13
C VAL A 64 -2.16 13.33 -19.16
N GLY A 65 -2.82 12.19 -19.01
CA GLY A 65 -2.26 11.09 -18.25
C GLY A 65 -3.03 9.80 -18.48
N LEU A 66 -2.47 8.75 -17.90
CA LEU A 66 -2.98 7.40 -17.96
C LEU A 66 -3.51 7.02 -16.58
N ILE A 67 -4.72 6.48 -16.54
CA ILE A 67 -5.25 5.79 -15.36
C ILE A 67 -5.34 4.32 -15.69
N SER A 68 -4.68 3.48 -14.91
CA SER A 68 -4.85 2.03 -14.94
C SER A 68 -5.83 1.64 -13.83
N ALA A 69 -6.94 1.01 -14.19
CA ALA A 69 -8.01 0.65 -13.25
C ALA A 69 -8.19 -0.86 -13.17
N PHE A 70 -8.14 -1.39 -11.95
CA PHE A 70 -8.25 -2.80 -11.59
C PHE A 70 -9.57 -3.01 -10.85
N PHE A 71 -10.56 -3.56 -11.54
CA PHE A 71 -11.95 -3.60 -11.08
C PHE A 71 -12.22 -4.76 -10.13
N ASP A 72 -12.13 -4.55 -8.83
CA ASP A 72 -12.74 -5.41 -7.83
C ASP A 72 -14.22 -5.03 -7.58
N ASP A 73 -14.52 -3.74 -7.70
CA ASP A 73 -15.87 -3.15 -7.80
C ASP A 73 -15.98 -2.29 -9.08
N HIS A 74 -17.20 -2.10 -9.60
CA HIS A 74 -17.44 -1.31 -10.80
C HIS A 74 -17.25 0.20 -10.56
N ASP A 75 -17.65 0.68 -9.40
CA ASP A 75 -17.76 2.11 -9.10
C ASP A 75 -16.49 2.63 -8.41
N GLU A 76 -15.83 1.81 -7.61
CA GLU A 76 -14.59 2.15 -6.90
C GLU A 76 -13.44 1.16 -7.18
N PRO A 77 -12.94 1.08 -8.43
CA PRO A 77 -11.80 0.20 -8.73
C PRO A 77 -10.52 0.75 -8.12
N HIS A 78 -9.56 -0.14 -7.82
CA HIS A 78 -8.20 0.29 -7.52
C HIS A 78 -7.57 0.96 -8.74
N THR A 79 -6.89 2.09 -8.54
CA THR A 79 -6.31 2.85 -9.65
C THR A 79 -4.84 3.18 -9.45
N LEU A 80 -4.09 3.14 -10.55
CA LEU A 80 -2.78 3.77 -10.68
C LEU A 80 -2.93 4.99 -11.58
N ARG A 81 -2.40 6.12 -11.14
CA ARG A 81 -2.38 7.37 -11.90
C ARG A 81 -0.97 7.62 -12.38
N THR A 82 -0.82 7.77 -13.70
CA THR A 82 0.47 8.03 -14.34
C THR A 82 0.35 9.33 -15.15
N PRO A 83 0.79 10.47 -14.59
CA PRO A 83 0.91 11.71 -15.34
C PRO A 83 1.77 11.51 -16.60
N PHE A 84 1.29 11.94 -17.75
CA PHE A 84 2.09 11.94 -18.97
C PHE A 84 2.72 13.32 -19.16
N ILE A 85 4.05 13.34 -19.25
CA ILE A 85 4.85 14.55 -19.21
C ILE A 85 5.82 14.56 -20.39
N ASP A 86 6.00 15.73 -21.02
CA ASP A 86 6.95 15.90 -22.12
C ASP A 86 8.40 15.85 -21.59
N GLY A 87 9.21 15.02 -22.24
CA GLY A 87 10.60 14.77 -21.84
C GLY A 87 10.79 13.74 -20.71
N ASP A 88 9.73 13.06 -20.28
CA ASP A 88 9.79 11.97 -19.31
C ASP A 88 9.90 10.59 -19.99
N ASP A 89 10.95 9.83 -19.65
CA ASP A 89 11.22 8.50 -20.22
C ASP A 89 10.10 7.51 -19.90
N LEU A 90 9.48 7.60 -18.72
CA LEU A 90 8.37 6.72 -18.34
C LEU A 90 7.19 6.86 -19.30
N THR A 91 6.80 8.10 -19.61
CA THR A 91 5.72 8.40 -20.56
C THR A 91 6.01 7.78 -21.93
N HIS A 92 7.21 7.99 -22.45
CA HIS A 92 7.60 7.49 -23.77
C HIS A 92 7.67 5.95 -23.80
N ASP A 93 8.22 5.33 -22.77
CA ASP A 93 8.40 3.88 -22.70
C ASP A 93 7.06 3.16 -22.52
N LEU A 94 6.12 3.73 -21.78
CA LEU A 94 4.75 3.19 -21.69
C LEU A 94 4.03 3.26 -23.05
N VAL A 95 4.15 4.37 -23.78
CA VAL A 95 3.57 4.46 -25.13
C VAL A 95 4.16 3.40 -26.05
N LYS A 96 5.48 3.18 -26.03
CA LYS A 96 6.13 2.12 -26.80
C LYS A 96 5.68 0.73 -26.40
N LEU A 97 5.58 0.47 -25.11
CA LEU A 97 5.14 -0.82 -24.56
C LEU A 97 3.73 -1.18 -25.04
N PHE A 98 2.77 -0.25 -24.89
CA PHE A 98 1.38 -0.47 -25.30
C PHE A 98 1.18 -0.43 -26.83
N SER A 99 2.19 -0.02 -27.60
CA SER A 99 2.19 -0.12 -29.06
C SER A 99 2.54 -1.52 -29.58
N GLN A 100 3.09 -2.39 -28.72
CA GLN A 100 3.46 -3.76 -29.11
C GLN A 100 2.23 -4.62 -29.36
N GLU A 101 2.36 -5.65 -30.20
CA GLU A 101 1.28 -6.63 -30.40
C GLU A 101 0.99 -7.43 -29.14
N SER A 102 2.04 -7.76 -28.39
CA SER A 102 1.99 -8.36 -27.07
C SER A 102 3.16 -7.89 -26.21
N PHE A 103 3.00 -7.98 -24.90
CA PHE A 103 4.02 -7.62 -23.92
C PHE A 103 3.87 -8.47 -22.66
N GLU A 104 4.96 -8.64 -21.92
CA GLU A 104 4.97 -9.34 -20.64
C GLU A 104 4.65 -8.36 -19.52
N ILE A 105 3.83 -8.79 -18.56
CA ILE A 105 3.48 -8.07 -17.35
C ILE A 105 3.88 -8.91 -16.15
N TYR A 106 4.53 -8.27 -15.18
CA TYR A 106 4.87 -8.84 -13.89
C TYR A 106 4.21 -8.00 -12.79
N LEU A 107 3.38 -8.64 -11.95
CA LEU A 107 2.67 -7.96 -10.87
C LEU A 107 3.39 -8.18 -9.55
N PHE A 108 3.70 -7.07 -8.89
CA PHE A 108 4.43 -7.00 -7.63
C PHE A 108 3.57 -6.36 -6.56
N ASP A 109 3.71 -6.84 -5.32
CA ASP A 109 3.09 -6.19 -4.18
C ASP A 109 3.99 -5.12 -3.53
N GLU A 110 3.52 -4.53 -2.43
CA GLU A 110 4.22 -3.51 -1.63
C GLU A 110 5.65 -3.89 -1.22
N HIS A 111 5.91 -5.19 -1.13
CA HIS A 111 7.18 -5.75 -0.68
C HIS A 111 8.02 -6.29 -1.84
N ASP A 112 7.74 -5.90 -3.07
CA ASP A 112 8.51 -6.30 -4.26
C ASP A 112 8.46 -7.81 -4.52
N ARG A 113 7.40 -8.48 -4.04
CA ARG A 113 7.20 -9.92 -4.27
C ARG A 113 6.53 -10.12 -5.63
N GLU A 114 7.19 -10.86 -6.52
CA GLU A 114 6.67 -11.18 -7.86
C GLU A 114 5.56 -12.24 -7.76
N LEU A 115 4.30 -11.80 -7.78
CA LEU A 115 3.14 -12.69 -7.56
C LEU A 115 2.58 -13.28 -8.86
N ILE A 116 2.61 -12.53 -9.96
CA ILE A 116 2.05 -12.97 -11.25
C ILE A 116 2.98 -12.57 -12.38
N GLY A 117 3.15 -13.46 -13.37
CA GLY A 117 3.80 -13.19 -14.64
C GLY A 117 2.91 -13.65 -15.78
N ILE A 118 2.57 -12.73 -16.69
CA ILE A 118 1.58 -12.97 -17.74
C ILE A 118 1.98 -12.26 -19.04
N VAL A 119 1.69 -12.88 -20.17
CA VAL A 119 1.62 -12.21 -21.48
C VAL A 119 0.27 -11.51 -21.60
N ALA A 120 0.30 -10.26 -22.04
CA ALA A 120 -0.89 -9.46 -22.27
C ALA A 120 -0.88 -8.83 -23.67
N THR A 121 -2.07 -8.39 -24.09
CA THR A 121 -2.29 -7.67 -25.35
C THR A 121 -3.15 -6.44 -25.10
N LEU A 122 -3.04 -5.48 -26.02
CA LEU A 122 -3.95 -4.33 -26.11
C LEU A 122 -4.67 -4.43 -27.46
N PRO A 123 -5.88 -5.03 -27.53
CA PRO A 123 -6.57 -5.28 -28.80
C PRO A 123 -6.73 -4.01 -29.64
N ASP A 124 -7.11 -2.91 -29.01
CA ASP A 124 -7.28 -1.59 -29.62
C ASP A 124 -5.99 -0.74 -29.67
N ARG A 125 -4.80 -1.37 -29.77
CA ARG A 125 -3.51 -0.66 -29.75
C ARG A 125 -3.40 0.47 -30.77
N ALA A 126 -3.95 0.30 -31.98
CA ALA A 126 -3.90 1.34 -33.01
C ALA A 126 -4.66 2.61 -32.58
N ARG A 127 -5.81 2.43 -31.91
CA ARG A 127 -6.59 3.54 -31.33
C ARG A 127 -5.82 4.17 -30.17
N PHE A 128 -5.11 3.38 -29.36
CA PHE A 128 -4.29 3.89 -28.26
C PHE A 128 -3.17 4.79 -28.80
N VAL A 129 -2.41 4.31 -29.77
CA VAL A 129 -1.31 5.06 -30.41
C VAL A 129 -1.81 6.36 -31.06
N ALA A 130 -2.93 6.30 -31.79
CA ALA A 130 -3.51 7.49 -32.40
C ALA A 130 -3.96 8.52 -31.34
N ARG A 131 -4.58 8.04 -30.25
CA ARG A 131 -5.02 8.89 -29.15
C ARG A 131 -3.84 9.51 -28.42
N THR A 132 -2.76 8.76 -28.19
CA THR A 132 -1.56 9.26 -27.49
C THR A 132 -0.73 10.22 -28.33
N ALA A 133 -0.62 9.99 -29.63
CA ALA A 133 0.05 10.90 -30.55
C ALA A 133 -0.65 12.28 -30.67
N ALA A 134 -1.96 12.35 -30.40
CA ALA A 134 -2.73 13.59 -30.43
C ALA A 134 -2.64 14.41 -29.14
N LEU A 135 -1.95 13.90 -28.11
CA LEU A 135 -1.87 14.54 -26.80
C LEU A 135 -0.87 15.69 -26.81
N VAL A 136 -1.20 16.78 -26.10
CA VAL A 136 -0.28 17.88 -25.82
C VAL A 136 0.18 17.73 -24.38
N LEU A 137 1.43 17.30 -24.20
CA LEU A 137 1.98 17.01 -22.89
C LEU A 137 2.56 18.28 -22.24
N PRO A 138 2.35 18.52 -20.94
CA PRO A 138 3.04 19.59 -20.22
C PRO A 138 4.53 19.25 -20.08
N ARG A 139 5.38 20.27 -20.00
CA ARG A 139 6.82 20.08 -19.75
C ARG A 139 7.07 19.51 -18.37
N LEU A 140 8.17 18.77 -18.24
CA LEU A 140 8.64 18.24 -16.97
C LEU A 140 8.91 19.36 -15.95
N ASP A 141 7.99 19.48 -15.00
CA ASP A 141 8.04 20.34 -13.82
C ASP A 141 7.18 19.71 -12.72
N MET A 142 7.61 19.80 -11.47
CA MET A 142 6.89 19.17 -10.35
C MET A 142 5.49 19.76 -10.15
N THR A 143 5.29 21.05 -10.42
CA THR A 143 3.97 21.69 -10.36
C THR A 143 3.03 21.07 -11.40
N ASN A 144 3.54 20.81 -12.61
CA ASN A 144 2.76 20.16 -13.67
C ASN A 144 2.42 18.72 -13.29
N VAL A 145 3.37 17.94 -12.76
CA VAL A 145 3.13 16.56 -12.31
C VAL A 145 2.00 16.51 -11.28
N LEU A 146 2.06 17.38 -10.26
CA LEU A 146 1.04 17.43 -9.20
C LEU A 146 -0.31 17.93 -9.70
N ALA A 147 -0.34 18.93 -10.59
CA ALA A 147 -1.56 19.41 -11.20
C ALA A 147 -2.22 18.33 -12.07
N THR A 148 -1.42 17.56 -12.81
CA THR A 148 -1.90 16.44 -13.61
C THR A 148 -2.47 15.35 -12.73
N ASP A 149 -1.77 14.91 -11.67
CA ASP A 149 -2.27 13.87 -10.75
C ASP A 149 -3.62 14.24 -10.11
N ARG A 150 -3.75 15.48 -9.63
CA ARG A 150 -5.02 16.00 -9.09
C ARG A 150 -6.15 15.98 -10.12
N THR A 151 -5.84 16.36 -11.35
CA THR A 151 -6.84 16.35 -12.42
C THR A 151 -7.27 14.92 -12.79
N LEU A 152 -6.33 13.98 -12.86
CA LEU A 152 -6.63 12.56 -13.11
C LEU A 152 -7.57 12.01 -12.03
N THR A 153 -7.27 12.31 -10.76
CA THR A 153 -8.10 11.92 -9.61
C THR A 153 -9.54 12.44 -9.77
N HIS A 154 -9.67 13.75 -10.00
CA HIS A 154 -10.97 14.39 -10.13
C HIS A 154 -11.77 13.87 -11.34
N TRP A 155 -11.11 13.73 -12.49
CA TRP A 155 -11.76 13.25 -13.71
C TRP A 155 -12.30 11.82 -13.54
N PHE A 156 -11.52 10.93 -12.94
CA PHE A 156 -11.92 9.53 -12.79
C PHE A 156 -13.06 9.33 -11.80
N GLY A 157 -13.14 10.16 -10.76
CA GLY A 157 -14.28 10.19 -9.85
C GLY A 157 -15.57 10.70 -10.50
N LEU A 158 -15.48 11.36 -11.67
CA LEU A 158 -16.61 11.86 -12.45
C LEU A 158 -16.85 11.08 -13.75
N ARG A 159 -16.17 9.93 -13.93
CA ARG A 159 -16.27 9.14 -15.17
C ARG A 159 -17.71 8.68 -15.40
N THR A 160 -18.07 8.57 -16.67
CA THR A 160 -19.38 8.11 -17.12
C THR A 160 -19.27 6.76 -17.83
N ALA A 161 -20.40 6.09 -18.06
CA ALA A 161 -20.44 4.88 -18.89
C ALA A 161 -19.89 5.11 -20.32
N ALA A 162 -19.96 6.34 -20.83
CA ALA A 162 -19.36 6.69 -22.12
C ALA A 162 -17.83 6.71 -22.03
N ASP A 163 -17.27 7.18 -20.92
CA ASP A 163 -15.82 7.14 -20.67
C ASP A 163 -15.33 5.70 -20.52
N ASP A 164 -16.08 4.85 -19.81
CA ASP A 164 -15.79 3.42 -19.66
C ASP A 164 -15.81 2.69 -21.02
N ALA A 165 -16.75 3.03 -21.91
CA ALA A 165 -16.80 2.49 -23.26
C ALA A 165 -15.62 2.95 -24.16
N GLN A 166 -14.96 4.06 -23.80
CA GLN A 166 -13.78 4.58 -24.49
C GLN A 166 -12.45 4.14 -23.85
N ALA A 167 -12.51 3.38 -22.75
CA ALA A 167 -11.34 2.80 -22.13
C ALA A 167 -10.70 1.72 -23.03
N PHE A 168 -9.44 1.41 -22.79
CA PHE A 168 -8.75 0.33 -23.48
C PHE A 168 -8.55 -0.86 -22.53
N ASP A 169 -8.98 -2.04 -22.96
CA ASP A 169 -8.78 -3.26 -22.19
C ASP A 169 -7.39 -3.84 -22.43
N VAL A 170 -6.59 -3.96 -21.37
CA VAL A 170 -5.39 -4.80 -21.35
C VAL A 170 -5.85 -6.21 -21.02
N VAL A 171 -5.69 -7.14 -21.96
CA VAL A 171 -6.21 -8.50 -21.85
C VAL A 171 -5.06 -9.46 -21.59
N PHE A 172 -5.17 -10.25 -20.52
CA PHE A 172 -4.24 -11.31 -20.17
C PHE A 172 -4.50 -12.53 -21.06
N THR A 173 -3.45 -13.06 -21.67
CA THR A 173 -3.57 -14.14 -22.66
C THR A 173 -2.90 -15.44 -22.24
N GLU A 174 -1.70 -15.38 -21.65
CA GLU A 174 -0.93 -16.58 -21.31
C GLU A 174 -0.13 -16.37 -20.02
N LYS A 175 -0.14 -17.36 -19.12
CA LYS A 175 0.68 -17.34 -17.91
C LYS A 175 2.13 -17.67 -18.25
N LEU A 176 3.07 -16.85 -17.77
CA LEU A 176 4.50 -17.13 -17.89
C LEU A 176 4.94 -18.25 -16.95
N TYR A 177 4.20 -18.44 -15.85
CA TYR A 177 4.38 -19.48 -14.86
C TYR A 177 3.14 -19.58 -13.96
N ASP A 178 3.04 -20.65 -13.16
CA ASP A 178 1.92 -20.86 -12.23
C ASP A 178 1.77 -19.69 -11.24
N ASP A 179 0.55 -19.22 -11.05
CA ASP A 179 0.23 -18.03 -10.23
C ASP A 179 -0.45 -18.37 -8.89
N ASP A 180 -0.57 -19.67 -8.57
CA ASP A 180 -1.02 -20.22 -7.28
C ASP A 180 0.16 -20.63 -6.40
N ARG A 181 1.18 -19.77 -6.37
CA ARG A 181 2.44 -20.04 -5.68
C ARG A 181 2.44 -19.54 -4.26
N VAL A 182 3.25 -20.23 -3.47
CA VAL A 182 3.68 -19.81 -2.14
C VAL A 182 5.12 -19.33 -2.26
N ILE A 183 5.39 -18.12 -1.79
CA ILE A 183 6.75 -17.57 -1.71
C ILE A 183 7.26 -17.74 -0.28
N ILE A 184 8.50 -18.19 -0.15
CA ILE A 184 9.21 -18.33 1.12
C ILE A 184 10.28 -17.22 1.17
N GLU A 185 10.13 -16.27 2.09
CA GLU A 185 11.02 -15.13 2.24
C GLU A 185 12.25 -15.49 3.10
N ALA A 186 13.24 -16.14 2.50
CA ALA A 186 14.47 -16.54 3.21
C ALA A 186 15.51 -15.41 3.39
N HIS A 187 15.32 -14.27 2.73
CA HIS A 187 16.32 -13.18 2.64
C HIS A 187 16.05 -12.01 3.59
N ARG A 188 14.94 -12.04 4.33
CA ARG A 188 14.57 -10.96 5.25
C ARG A 188 14.78 -11.43 6.69
N PRO A 189 15.28 -10.55 7.58
CA PRO A 189 15.31 -10.89 9.00
C PRO A 189 13.87 -11.16 9.43
N ASP A 190 13.68 -12.26 10.15
CA ASP A 190 12.39 -12.51 10.81
C ASP A 190 12.13 -11.38 11.81
N LEU A 191 10.88 -11.00 12.01
CA LEU A 191 10.56 -9.98 13.00
C LEU A 191 10.97 -10.49 14.38
N ARG A 192 11.44 -9.59 15.24
CA ARG A 192 11.82 -10.02 16.59
C ARG A 192 10.57 -10.50 17.32
N GLY A 193 10.60 -11.75 17.79
CA GLY A 193 9.45 -12.38 18.46
C GLY A 193 8.56 -13.22 17.53
N SER A 194 8.69 -13.14 16.20
CA SER A 194 8.12 -14.17 15.32
C SER A 194 9.04 -15.39 15.30
N GLY A 195 8.42 -16.58 15.31
CA GLY A 195 9.12 -17.87 15.26
C GLY A 195 8.97 -18.60 13.93
N ASP A 196 8.39 -17.94 12.92
CA ASP A 196 7.90 -18.56 11.70
C ASP A 196 8.52 -17.95 10.45
N VAL A 197 9.02 -18.82 9.57
CA VAL A 197 9.49 -18.44 8.24
C VAL A 197 8.37 -17.70 7.48
N GLY A 198 8.72 -16.57 6.87
CA GLY A 198 7.83 -15.79 6.03
C GLY A 198 7.28 -16.59 4.86
N VAL A 199 6.04 -17.05 4.97
CA VAL A 199 5.28 -17.69 3.90
C VAL A 199 4.23 -16.70 3.42
N ILE A 200 4.09 -16.52 2.11
CA ILE A 200 3.17 -15.55 1.50
C ILE A 200 2.50 -16.13 0.26
N SER A 201 1.21 -15.85 0.11
CA SER A 201 0.40 -16.17 -1.06
C SER A 201 -0.47 -14.97 -1.46
N LEU A 202 -0.85 -14.91 -2.73
CA LEU A 202 -1.78 -13.91 -3.23
C LEU A 202 -3.18 -14.11 -2.64
N VAL A 203 -3.68 -15.35 -2.69
CA VAL A 203 -5.00 -15.71 -2.11
C VAL A 203 -4.81 -16.01 -0.62
N ARG A 204 -5.57 -15.33 0.23
CA ARG A 204 -5.46 -15.41 1.70
C ARG A 204 -6.84 -15.59 2.34
N ASP A 205 -7.11 -16.77 2.88
CA ASP A 205 -8.33 -17.04 3.66
C ASP A 205 -8.23 -16.52 5.09
N GLU A 206 -7.06 -16.74 5.73
CA GLU A 206 -6.71 -16.26 7.06
C GLU A 206 -5.63 -15.17 6.94
N PRO A 207 -6.03 -13.89 6.91
CA PRO A 207 -5.15 -12.81 6.44
C PRO A 207 -4.29 -12.17 7.55
N GLY A 208 -4.63 -12.38 8.83
CA GLY A 208 -4.06 -11.66 9.98
C GLY A 208 -2.53 -11.72 10.05
N SER A 209 -1.97 -12.93 10.13
CA SER A 209 -0.53 -13.13 10.24
C SER A 209 0.26 -12.58 9.05
N TYR A 210 -0.32 -12.60 7.85
CA TYR A 210 0.31 -11.99 6.67
C TYR A 210 0.35 -10.47 6.78
N GLN A 211 -0.73 -9.84 7.25
CA GLN A 211 -0.78 -8.39 7.38
C GLN A 211 0.14 -7.89 8.48
N GLU A 212 0.17 -8.56 9.63
CA GLU A 212 1.08 -8.24 10.74
C GLU A 212 2.54 -8.24 10.26
N ARG A 213 2.90 -9.28 9.49
CA ARG A 213 4.23 -9.37 8.87
C ARG A 213 4.45 -8.25 7.86
N ASP A 214 3.52 -8.01 6.94
CA ASP A 214 3.63 -6.96 5.93
C ASP A 214 3.84 -5.57 6.60
N ILE A 215 3.07 -5.27 7.66
CA ILE A 215 3.22 -4.04 8.48
C ILE A 215 4.58 -4.01 9.18
N GLY A 216 5.01 -5.09 9.83
CA GLY A 216 6.32 -5.15 10.47
C GLY A 216 7.46 -4.87 9.48
N HIS A 217 7.40 -5.46 8.28
CA HIS A 217 8.38 -5.22 7.22
C HIS A 217 8.33 -3.78 6.69
N ALA A 218 7.16 -3.14 6.65
CA ALA A 218 7.06 -1.72 6.34
C ALA A 218 7.73 -0.88 7.44
N LEU A 219 7.51 -1.20 8.72
CA LEU A 219 8.14 -0.51 9.85
C LEU A 219 9.66 -0.68 9.88
N LEU A 220 10.20 -1.83 9.45
CA LEU A 220 11.65 -2.05 9.33
C LEU A 220 12.34 -1.15 8.29
N ARG A 221 11.59 -0.41 7.46
CA ARG A 221 12.16 0.64 6.59
C ARG A 221 12.51 1.92 7.36
N VAL A 222 11.93 2.08 8.55
CA VAL A 222 12.06 3.25 9.42
C VAL A 222 12.86 2.91 10.68
N PHE A 223 12.54 1.78 11.30
CA PHE A 223 13.07 1.36 12.59
C PHE A 223 14.08 0.23 12.42
N GLN A 224 15.07 0.19 13.32
CA GLN A 224 16.01 -0.93 13.39
C GLN A 224 15.30 -2.22 13.79
N TRP A 225 15.85 -3.36 13.39
CA TRP A 225 15.18 -4.66 13.58
C TRP A 225 14.96 -5.00 15.06
N GLU A 226 15.87 -4.60 15.95
CA GLU A 226 15.76 -4.83 17.40
C GLU A 226 14.58 -4.10 18.04
N ALA A 227 14.16 -2.99 17.41
CA ALA A 227 13.11 -2.11 17.91
C ALA A 227 11.71 -2.62 17.57
N VAL A 228 11.53 -3.42 16.52
CA VAL A 228 10.22 -3.89 16.07
C VAL A 228 9.96 -5.29 16.59
N ILE A 229 9.03 -5.41 17.55
CA ILE A 229 8.65 -6.66 18.21
C ILE A 229 7.28 -7.09 17.68
N ALA A 230 7.19 -8.32 17.17
CA ALA A 230 5.94 -8.93 16.75
C ALA A 230 5.29 -9.74 17.88
N ASN A 231 3.96 -9.65 17.97
CA ASN A 231 3.10 -10.37 18.91
C ASN A 231 3.66 -10.43 20.36
N PRO A 232 4.08 -9.30 20.95
CA PRO A 232 4.65 -9.26 22.30
C PRO A 232 3.70 -9.83 23.35
N VAL A 233 4.15 -10.87 24.05
CA VAL A 233 3.38 -11.53 25.11
C VAL A 233 3.76 -10.96 26.47
N ARG A 234 2.77 -10.54 27.26
CA ARG A 234 2.98 -10.03 28.62
C ARG A 234 3.38 -11.14 29.58
N ALA A 235 4.40 -10.88 30.40
CA ALA A 235 4.87 -11.84 31.40
C ALA A 235 3.84 -12.14 32.51
N ASP A 236 2.98 -11.18 32.84
CA ASP A 236 2.02 -11.29 33.96
C ASP A 236 0.79 -12.17 33.66
N THR A 237 0.36 -12.22 32.40
CA THR A 237 -0.90 -12.84 31.98
C THR A 237 -0.71 -13.90 30.91
N GLY A 238 0.46 -13.94 30.26
CA GLY A 238 0.69 -14.79 29.09
C GLY A 238 -0.18 -14.42 27.88
N ARG A 239 -0.76 -13.21 27.88
CA ARG A 239 -1.58 -12.70 26.78
C ARG A 239 -0.77 -11.74 25.93
N GLU A 240 -1.04 -11.78 24.64
CA GLU A 240 -0.52 -10.79 23.69
C GLU A 240 -0.98 -9.38 24.06
N LEU A 241 -0.05 -8.42 23.99
CA LEU A 241 -0.29 -7.01 24.30
C LEU A 241 -0.91 -6.28 23.11
N CYS A 242 -0.36 -6.50 21.92
CA CYS A 242 -0.74 -5.92 20.64
C CYS A 242 -0.06 -6.70 19.51
N ASP A 243 -0.50 -6.46 18.28
CA ASP A 243 0.02 -7.21 17.12
C ASP A 243 1.50 -6.85 16.83
N LEU A 244 1.87 -5.56 16.93
CA LEU A 244 3.28 -5.12 16.87
C LEU A 244 3.57 -4.03 17.91
N LEU A 245 4.80 -4.01 18.41
CA LEU A 245 5.32 -2.98 19.32
C LEU A 245 6.66 -2.47 18.82
N VAL A 246 6.78 -1.15 18.64
CA VAL A 246 8.08 -0.51 18.39
C VAL A 246 8.62 0.10 19.67
N VAL A 247 9.87 -0.23 20.01
CA VAL A 247 10.56 0.19 21.24
C VAL A 247 11.77 1.04 20.91
N LEU A 248 11.69 2.32 21.28
CA LEU A 248 12.78 3.29 21.18
C LEU A 248 13.27 3.71 22.57
N PRO A 249 14.44 4.38 22.69
CA PRO A 249 14.94 4.88 23.97
C PRO A 249 13.97 5.80 24.71
N ASP A 250 13.20 6.61 23.99
CA ASP A 250 12.32 7.66 24.51
C ASP A 250 10.86 7.54 24.04
N ALA A 251 10.53 6.50 23.27
CA ALA A 251 9.17 6.28 22.78
C ALA A 251 8.76 4.81 22.67
N LEU A 252 7.44 4.58 22.67
CA LEU A 252 6.78 3.33 22.34
C LEU A 252 5.65 3.57 21.35
N LEU A 253 5.53 2.70 20.35
CA LEU A 253 4.41 2.68 19.42
C LEU A 253 3.75 1.31 19.45
N ALA A 254 2.52 1.26 19.97
CA ALA A 254 1.68 0.07 19.95
C ALA A 254 0.82 0.05 18.69
N VAL A 255 0.87 -1.03 17.92
CA VAL A 255 0.17 -1.17 16.64
C VAL A 255 -0.87 -2.28 16.72
N GLN A 256 -2.08 -1.98 16.25
CA GLN A 256 -3.15 -2.95 16.04
C GLN A 256 -3.47 -3.02 14.54
N ALA A 257 -3.33 -4.20 13.95
CA ALA A 257 -3.59 -4.51 12.57
C ALA A 257 -4.93 -5.24 12.43
N LYS A 258 -5.71 -4.92 11.39
CA LYS A 258 -6.88 -5.70 11.00
C LYS A 258 -6.97 -5.83 9.49
N ASP A 259 -7.00 -7.09 9.04
CA ASP A 259 -7.09 -7.44 7.64
C ASP A 259 -8.46 -8.04 7.29
N SER A 260 -8.75 -8.10 6.00
CA SER A 260 -9.84 -8.90 5.43
C SER A 260 -9.27 -10.00 4.54
N PRO A 261 -9.98 -11.13 4.36
CA PRO A 261 -9.54 -12.17 3.43
C PRO A 261 -9.30 -11.58 2.04
N ASN A 262 -8.25 -12.02 1.35
CA ASN A 262 -7.98 -11.67 -0.05
C ASN A 262 -8.35 -12.86 -0.94
N THR A 263 -9.63 -13.00 -1.22
CA THR A 263 -10.21 -14.08 -2.03
C THR A 263 -11.14 -13.52 -3.10
N GLU A 264 -11.39 -14.26 -4.17
CA GLU A 264 -12.35 -13.82 -5.19
C GLU A 264 -13.73 -13.52 -4.59
N ALA A 265 -14.18 -14.32 -3.62
CA ALA A 265 -15.44 -14.11 -2.92
C ALA A 265 -15.46 -12.82 -2.07
N SER A 266 -14.31 -12.39 -1.55
CA SER A 266 -14.17 -11.12 -0.82
C SER A 266 -14.15 -9.92 -1.76
N LEU A 267 -13.48 -10.02 -2.92
CA LEU A 267 -13.40 -8.95 -3.92
C LEU A 267 -14.78 -8.62 -4.48
N ARG A 268 -15.58 -9.64 -4.81
CA ARG A 268 -16.93 -9.50 -5.38
C ARG A 268 -17.99 -8.99 -4.39
N ARG A 269 -17.62 -8.62 -3.15
CA ARG A 269 -18.57 -8.02 -2.20
C ARG A 269 -18.83 -6.56 -2.58
N SER A 270 -20.06 -6.10 -2.37
CA SER A 270 -20.39 -4.68 -2.53
C SER A 270 -19.55 -3.80 -1.59
N ILE A 271 -19.29 -2.56 -2.02
CA ILE A 271 -18.63 -1.52 -1.22
C ILE A 271 -19.31 -1.37 0.16
N GLU A 272 -20.64 -1.31 0.23
CA GLU A 272 -21.38 -1.22 1.50
C GLU A 272 -20.99 -2.34 2.49
N ARG A 273 -20.81 -3.56 1.98
CA ARG A 273 -20.41 -4.71 2.80
C ARG A 273 -18.93 -4.63 3.19
N LYS A 274 -18.05 -4.19 2.29
CA LYS A 274 -16.63 -3.96 2.58
C LYS A 274 -16.48 -2.89 3.68
N LEU A 275 -17.10 -1.73 3.50
CA LEU A 275 -17.14 -0.64 4.48
C LEU A 275 -17.64 -1.11 5.86
N LYS A 276 -18.75 -1.83 5.90
CA LYS A 276 -19.29 -2.37 7.17
C LYS A 276 -18.28 -3.29 7.86
N THR A 277 -17.60 -4.16 7.12
CA THR A 277 -16.56 -5.03 7.67
C THR A 277 -15.37 -4.23 8.16
N THR A 278 -14.89 -3.25 7.40
CA THR A 278 -13.80 -2.33 7.80
C THR A 278 -14.13 -1.59 9.10
N LEU A 279 -15.34 -1.02 9.23
CA LEU A 279 -15.76 -0.33 10.45
C LEU A 279 -15.89 -1.29 11.65
N GLN A 280 -16.33 -2.53 11.45
CA GLN A 280 -16.33 -3.54 12.51
C GLN A 280 -14.92 -3.90 12.96
N HIS A 281 -13.98 -4.03 12.02
CA HIS A 281 -12.58 -4.27 12.32
C HIS A 281 -11.95 -3.10 13.08
N LEU A 282 -12.22 -1.87 12.65
CA LEU A 282 -11.76 -0.67 13.33
C LEU A 282 -12.23 -0.62 14.78
N ASN A 283 -13.52 -0.86 15.05
CA ASN A 283 -14.03 -0.83 16.43
C ASN A 283 -13.35 -1.87 17.32
N LYS A 284 -13.13 -3.10 16.80
CA LYS A 284 -12.37 -4.14 17.53
C LYS A 284 -10.93 -3.70 17.80
N ALA A 285 -10.24 -3.17 16.80
CA ALA A 285 -8.87 -2.68 16.95
C ALA A 285 -8.79 -1.52 17.95
N ALA A 286 -9.75 -0.59 17.92
CA ALA A 286 -9.83 0.53 18.84
C ALA A 286 -10.04 0.07 20.29
N ASP A 287 -10.90 -0.92 20.52
CA ASP A 287 -11.12 -1.50 21.85
C ASP A 287 -9.87 -2.24 22.36
N GLN A 288 -9.20 -3.01 21.49
CA GLN A 288 -7.94 -3.68 21.81
C GLN A 288 -6.85 -2.66 22.16
N LEU A 289 -6.66 -1.64 21.32
CA LEU A 289 -5.67 -0.59 21.52
C LEU A 289 -5.94 0.22 22.79
N ARG A 290 -7.21 0.52 23.11
CA ARG A 290 -7.58 1.17 24.37
C ARG A 290 -7.12 0.34 25.56
N GLY A 291 -7.31 -0.99 25.51
CA GLY A 291 -6.82 -1.91 26.53
C GLY A 291 -5.30 -1.90 26.66
N THR A 292 -4.59 -1.96 25.54
CA THR A 292 -3.12 -1.87 25.48
C THR A 292 -2.60 -0.58 26.09
N LEU A 293 -3.09 0.57 25.64
CA LEU A 293 -2.64 1.88 26.12
C LEU A 293 -3.04 2.12 27.59
N GLY A 294 -4.22 1.66 27.99
CA GLY A 294 -4.66 1.70 29.39
C GLY A 294 -3.73 0.89 30.31
N TYR A 295 -3.30 -0.29 29.86
CA TYR A 295 -2.30 -1.08 30.57
C TYR A 295 -0.96 -0.35 30.66
N LEU A 296 -0.44 0.20 29.56
CA LEU A 296 0.82 0.94 29.56
C LEU A 296 0.78 2.18 30.47
N ASN A 297 -0.37 2.82 30.62
CA ASN A 297 -0.53 3.98 31.51
C ASN A 297 -0.48 3.63 33.01
N SER A 298 -0.85 2.40 33.37
CA SER A 298 -0.97 2.00 34.77
C SER A 298 0.26 1.27 35.31
N HIS A 299 1.35 1.20 34.54
CA HIS A 299 2.56 0.47 34.90
C HIS A 299 3.80 1.32 34.70
N GLU A 300 4.81 1.11 35.54
CA GLU A 300 6.13 1.78 35.41
C GLU A 300 7.08 1.01 34.50
N THR A 301 6.85 -0.30 34.32
CA THR A 301 7.62 -1.20 33.48
C THR A 301 6.71 -2.08 32.65
N LEU A 302 7.15 -2.43 31.45
CA LEU A 302 6.52 -3.40 30.56
C LEU A 302 7.40 -4.64 30.49
N ASP A 303 6.92 -5.74 31.07
CA ASP A 303 7.62 -7.02 31.08
C ASP A 303 7.05 -7.95 30.01
N LEU A 304 7.89 -8.35 29.06
CA LEU A 304 7.52 -9.17 27.91
C LEU A 304 8.30 -10.49 27.90
N VAL A 305 7.67 -11.52 27.34
CA VAL A 305 8.30 -12.81 27.04
C VAL A 305 8.42 -12.92 25.53
N LEU A 306 9.66 -12.98 25.04
CA LEU A 306 9.98 -13.15 23.62
C LEU A 306 10.66 -14.50 23.38
N SER A 307 10.78 -14.89 22.11
CA SER A 307 11.48 -16.12 21.69
C SER A 307 12.98 -16.10 22.02
N ASP A 308 13.60 -14.91 22.03
CA ASP A 308 15.01 -14.68 22.38
C ASP A 308 15.24 -14.44 23.89
N GLY A 309 14.17 -14.40 24.69
CA GLY A 309 14.22 -14.28 26.14
C GLY A 309 13.27 -13.21 26.70
N PRO A 310 13.11 -13.14 28.03
CA PRO A 310 12.30 -12.10 28.65
C PRO A 310 13.01 -10.74 28.58
N ILE A 311 12.23 -9.68 28.38
CA ILE A 311 12.70 -8.30 28.43
C ILE A 311 11.83 -7.46 29.36
N SER A 312 12.43 -6.42 29.95
CA SER A 312 11.72 -5.43 30.76
C SER A 312 12.03 -4.04 30.23
N ILE A 313 10.99 -3.27 29.94
CA ILE A 313 11.10 -1.95 29.33
C ILE A 313 10.58 -0.92 30.33
N PRO A 314 11.41 0.01 30.83
CA PRO A 314 10.94 1.12 31.63
C PRO A 314 9.97 1.99 30.82
N LEU A 315 8.82 2.33 31.39
CA LEU A 315 7.79 3.17 30.75
C LEU A 315 7.86 4.63 31.20
N SER A 316 8.54 4.89 32.32
CA SER A 316 8.81 6.25 32.80
C SER A 316 9.50 7.08 31.72
N ASP A 317 9.04 8.31 31.54
CA ASP A 317 9.57 9.29 30.58
C ASP A 317 9.46 8.93 29.08
N LYS A 318 8.81 7.81 28.72
CA LYS A 318 8.56 7.47 27.31
C LYS A 318 7.30 8.13 26.77
N ALA A 319 7.39 8.69 25.57
CA ALA A 319 6.22 9.02 24.78
C ALA A 319 5.54 7.73 24.29
N ILE A 320 4.22 7.61 24.47
CA ILE A 320 3.47 6.40 24.10
C ILE A 320 2.45 6.76 23.03
N TYR A 321 2.53 6.05 21.91
CA TYR A 321 1.71 6.22 20.72
C TYR A 321 0.88 4.97 20.46
N GLY A 322 -0.32 5.17 19.91
CA GLY A 322 -1.15 4.11 19.35
C GLY A 322 -1.31 4.27 17.84
N MET A 323 -1.31 3.17 17.11
CA MET A 323 -1.62 3.16 15.68
C MET A 323 -2.52 1.99 15.33
N ILE A 324 -3.59 2.27 14.58
CA ILE A 324 -4.43 1.23 13.97
C ILE A 324 -4.13 1.20 12.48
N VAL A 325 -3.86 0.01 11.95
CA VAL A 325 -3.64 -0.21 10.52
C VAL A 325 -4.73 -1.12 9.99
N LEU A 326 -5.58 -0.59 9.11
CA LEU A 326 -6.61 -1.33 8.41
C LEU A 326 -6.08 -1.78 7.05
N ASN A 327 -6.71 -2.79 6.45
CA ASN A 327 -6.35 -3.19 5.09
C ASN A 327 -6.56 -2.06 4.07
N GLU A 328 -7.74 -1.44 4.12
CA GLU A 328 -8.19 -0.41 3.19
C GLU A 328 -9.17 0.52 3.89
N MET A 329 -9.15 1.80 3.51
CA MET A 329 -10.09 2.85 3.95
C MET A 329 -10.71 3.53 2.73
N PHE A 330 -12.00 3.84 2.81
CA PHE A 330 -12.75 4.51 1.75
C PHE A 330 -12.76 6.03 1.94
N ASP A 331 -12.56 6.78 0.86
CA ASP A 331 -12.32 8.23 0.88
C ASP A 331 -13.48 9.04 1.49
N ASP A 332 -14.72 8.63 1.26
CA ASP A 332 -15.90 9.37 1.72
C ASP A 332 -16.30 9.04 3.18
N HIS A 333 -15.53 8.20 3.87
CA HIS A 333 -15.86 7.65 5.20
C HIS A 333 -14.85 7.98 6.31
N PHE A 334 -13.92 8.91 6.08
CA PHE A 334 -12.98 9.39 7.09
C PHE A 334 -13.63 9.87 8.41
N PRO A 335 -14.81 10.51 8.43
CA PRO A 335 -15.50 10.83 9.68
C PRO A 335 -15.83 9.59 10.52
N ASP A 336 -16.26 8.50 9.87
CA ASP A 336 -16.63 7.25 10.51
C ASP A 336 -15.41 6.53 11.09
N TYR A 337 -14.25 6.64 10.43
CA TYR A 337 -12.98 6.08 10.92
C TYR A 337 -12.38 6.88 12.07
N SER A 338 -12.53 8.21 12.04
CA SER A 338 -11.87 9.10 12.99
C SER A 338 -12.46 8.99 14.39
N ARG A 339 -13.79 8.88 14.48
CA ARG A 339 -14.51 8.93 15.75
C ARG A 339 -14.08 7.85 16.76
N PRO A 340 -14.01 6.55 16.42
CA PRO A 340 -13.58 5.51 17.37
C PRO A 340 -12.15 5.72 17.86
N VAL A 341 -11.27 6.21 17.00
CA VAL A 341 -9.83 6.37 17.25
C VAL A 341 -9.56 7.57 18.16
N LEU A 342 -10.20 8.71 17.86
CA LEU A 342 -10.15 9.89 18.73
C LEU A 342 -10.73 9.60 20.12
N ALA A 343 -11.75 8.73 20.22
CA ALA A 343 -12.26 8.27 21.51
C ALA A 343 -11.23 7.43 22.31
N VAL A 344 -10.38 6.64 21.64
CA VAL A 344 -9.26 5.95 22.29
C VAL A 344 -8.24 6.96 22.82
N ALA A 345 -7.85 7.94 22.00
CA ALA A 345 -6.92 8.98 22.41
C ALA A 345 -7.45 9.78 23.61
N GLN A 346 -8.73 10.16 23.58
CA GLN A 346 -9.37 10.86 24.70
C GLN A 346 -9.39 10.03 25.98
N ALA A 347 -9.72 8.73 25.88
CA ALA A 347 -9.82 7.84 27.04
C ALA A 347 -8.45 7.53 27.67
N THR A 348 -7.38 7.53 26.88
CA THR A 348 -6.04 7.09 27.30
C THR A 348 -5.07 8.27 27.49
N GLY A 349 -5.40 9.46 26.99
CA GLY A 349 -4.50 10.61 26.98
C GLY A 349 -3.28 10.43 26.07
N ARG A 350 -3.32 9.49 25.10
CA ARG A 350 -2.20 9.15 24.21
C ARG A 350 -2.53 9.46 22.76
N ALA A 351 -1.54 9.96 22.02
CA ALA A 351 -1.68 10.19 20.58
C ALA A 351 -1.97 8.86 19.89
N THR A 352 -3.11 8.79 19.21
CA THR A 352 -3.59 7.57 18.55
C THR A 352 -4.02 7.92 17.13
N VAL A 353 -3.50 7.20 16.13
CA VAL A 353 -3.82 7.44 14.72
C VAL A 353 -4.42 6.20 14.06
N VAL A 354 -5.06 6.39 12.91
CA VAL A 354 -5.52 5.31 12.03
C VAL A 354 -5.03 5.54 10.61
N LEU A 355 -4.63 4.45 9.96
CA LEU A 355 -4.17 4.41 8.58
C LEU A 355 -4.70 3.14 7.90
N ASP A 356 -4.76 3.17 6.57
CA ASP A 356 -4.77 1.94 5.80
C ASP A 356 -3.34 1.48 5.51
N TYR A 357 -3.20 0.21 5.13
CA TYR A 357 -1.91 -0.37 4.81
C TYR A 357 -1.23 0.30 3.60
N PRO A 358 -1.95 0.66 2.52
CA PRO A 358 -1.36 1.44 1.42
C PRO A 358 -0.74 2.77 1.84
N ALA A 359 -1.39 3.54 2.73
CA ALA A 359 -0.80 4.75 3.27
C ALA A 359 0.47 4.44 4.05
N LEU A 360 0.45 3.46 4.95
CA LEU A 360 1.63 3.05 5.74
C LEU A 360 2.81 2.68 4.83
N HIS A 361 2.57 1.91 3.77
CA HIS A 361 3.60 1.54 2.79
C HIS A 361 4.22 2.79 2.14
N VAL A 362 3.40 3.76 1.72
CA VAL A 362 3.89 5.01 1.13
C VAL A 362 4.68 5.85 2.13
N ILE A 363 4.21 5.94 3.37
CA ILE A 363 4.86 6.70 4.45
C ILE A 363 6.25 6.13 4.74
N THR A 364 6.32 4.82 4.99
CA THR A 364 7.56 4.12 5.37
C THR A 364 8.59 4.05 4.23
N ASN A 365 8.18 4.25 2.98
CA ASN A 365 9.11 4.44 1.86
C ASN A 365 9.69 5.85 1.77
N ARG A 366 9.07 6.85 2.41
CA ARG A 366 9.44 8.26 2.30
C ARG A 366 10.07 8.83 3.55
N ILE A 367 9.75 8.26 4.70
CA ILE A 367 10.34 8.58 5.98
C ILE A 367 11.20 7.39 6.36
N ALA A 368 12.50 7.59 6.51
CA ALA A 368 13.44 6.53 6.92
C ALA A 368 14.01 6.77 8.33
N ASP A 369 13.70 7.91 8.95
CA ASP A 369 14.14 8.24 10.30
C ASP A 369 13.01 7.99 11.33
N PRO A 370 13.28 7.27 12.43
CA PRO A 370 12.32 7.02 13.51
C PRO A 370 11.64 8.27 14.08
N TYR A 371 12.40 9.35 14.30
CA TYR A 371 11.89 10.55 14.93
C TYR A 371 11.03 11.37 13.98
N ASP A 372 11.41 11.45 12.70
CA ASP A 372 10.58 12.05 11.66
C ASP A 372 9.24 11.30 11.50
N PHE A 373 9.24 9.98 11.66
CA PHE A 373 8.02 9.17 11.60
C PHE A 373 7.10 9.48 12.80
N LEU A 374 7.64 9.53 14.02
CA LEU A 374 6.88 9.90 15.21
C LEU A 374 6.35 11.34 15.14
N MET A 375 7.16 12.29 14.69
CA MET A 375 6.74 13.66 14.48
C MET A 375 5.62 13.74 13.43
N TRP A 376 5.67 12.92 12.39
CA TRP A 376 4.59 12.83 11.41
C TRP A 376 3.30 12.28 12.04
N LEU A 377 3.37 11.27 12.90
CA LEU A 377 2.21 10.79 13.67
C LEU A 377 1.62 11.90 14.55
N ASP A 378 2.46 12.67 15.23
CA ASP A 378 2.03 13.81 16.06
C ASP A 378 1.32 14.88 15.24
N ARG A 379 1.80 15.20 14.04
CA ARG A 379 1.14 16.15 13.13
C ARG A 379 -0.21 15.62 12.65
N LEU A 380 -0.26 14.33 12.29
CA LEU A 380 -1.48 13.68 11.85
C LEU A 380 -2.54 13.69 12.98
N PHE A 381 -2.14 13.30 14.18
CA PHE A 381 -2.98 13.33 15.36
C PHE A 381 -3.41 14.75 15.72
N GLY A 382 -2.48 15.71 15.73
CA GLY A 382 -2.76 17.12 16.03
C GLY A 382 -3.82 17.72 15.10
N PHE A 383 -3.70 17.46 13.79
CA PHE A 383 -4.71 17.87 12.82
C PHE A 383 -6.08 17.26 13.14
N ALA A 384 -6.13 15.95 13.40
CA ALA A 384 -7.38 15.25 13.69
C ALA A 384 -8.02 15.69 15.01
N ALA A 385 -7.21 15.98 16.03
CA ALA A 385 -7.69 16.50 17.30
C ALA A 385 -8.28 17.91 17.17
N GLU A 386 -7.73 18.74 16.28
CA GLU A 386 -8.24 20.08 15.99
C GLU A 386 -9.52 20.06 15.14
N HIS A 387 -9.58 19.20 14.12
CA HIS A 387 -10.65 19.21 13.12
C HIS A 387 -11.74 18.15 13.36
N GLY A 388 -11.51 17.22 14.28
CA GLY A 388 -12.41 16.08 14.56
C GLY A 388 -12.30 14.93 13.56
N GLU A 389 -11.38 15.00 12.60
CA GLU A 389 -11.25 14.04 11.51
C GLU A 389 -9.80 13.89 11.04
N PHE A 390 -9.35 12.66 10.82
CA PHE A 390 -8.05 12.38 10.21
C PHE A 390 -8.06 12.77 8.72
N PRO A 391 -7.02 13.48 8.24
CA PRO A 391 -6.86 13.72 6.82
C PRO A 391 -6.35 12.45 6.14
N ARG A 392 -6.68 12.26 4.86
CA ARG A 392 -5.98 11.27 4.04
C ARG A 392 -4.52 11.70 3.86
N PRO A 393 -3.53 10.87 4.23
CA PRO A 393 -2.13 11.22 4.02
C PRO A 393 -1.82 11.38 2.53
N GLN A 394 -1.29 12.53 2.13
CA GLN A 394 -0.77 12.77 0.79
C GLN A 394 0.72 13.04 0.87
N PHE A 395 1.49 12.33 0.06
CA PHE A 395 2.93 12.53 -0.03
C PHE A 395 3.35 12.85 -1.46
N THR A 396 4.23 13.84 -1.60
CA THR A 396 4.86 14.24 -2.87
C THR A 396 6.38 14.22 -2.72
N GLY A 397 7.13 14.05 -3.82
CA GLY A 397 8.60 13.93 -3.79
C GLY A 397 9.13 12.47 -3.80
N PRO A 398 10.46 12.30 -3.99
CA PRO A 398 11.10 11.00 -4.11
C PRO A 398 11.05 10.19 -2.80
N PRO A 399 11.21 8.85 -2.86
CA PRO A 399 11.45 8.02 -1.67
C PRO A 399 12.67 8.50 -0.87
N ALA A 400 12.74 8.14 0.40
CA ALA A 400 13.93 8.41 1.20
C ALA A 400 15.13 7.65 0.62
N ALA A 401 16.30 8.29 0.62
CA ALA A 401 17.55 7.60 0.35
C ALA A 401 17.77 6.58 1.48
N ARG A 402 17.83 5.29 1.14
CA ARG A 402 18.10 4.24 2.12
C ARG A 402 19.60 4.19 2.42
N PRO A 403 20.01 4.04 3.70
CA PRO A 403 21.41 3.84 4.06
C PRO A 403 21.98 2.51 3.53
#